data_AF-A0A158BHR9-F1
#
_entry.id   AF-A0A158BHR9-F1
#
_cell.length_a   1.000
_cell.length_b   1.000
_cell.length_c   1.000
_cell.angle_alpha   90.00
_cell.angle_beta   90.00
_cell.angle_gamma   90.00
#
_symmetry.space_group_name_H-M   'P 1'
#
loop_
_entity.id
_entity.type
_entity.pdbx_description
1 polymer ?
#
loop_
_entity_poly.entity_id
_entity_poly.type
_entity_poly.pdbx_seq_one_letter_code
_entity_poly.pdbx_strand_id
1 'polypeptide(L)' 'MGAYVYIHKPGLPGAVSQTAVRRADGKQHWISFPDCPFAGIEEEYEIYFPYPRNLEMRAQLVAWLDYWNLSYGVER' A
#
# COMPACT_ATOMS: atom_id res chain seq x y z
N MET A 1 -18.39 -3.16 3.88
CA MET A 1 -17.61 -1.93 3.70
C MET A 1 -16.46 -1.96 4.68
N GLY A 2 -15.25 -2.20 4.17
CA GLY A 2 -14.01 -2.11 4.95
C GLY A 2 -13.33 -0.80 4.59
N ALA A 3 -12.58 -0.22 5.53
CA ALA A 3 -11.76 0.93 5.21
C ALA A 3 -10.53 0.50 4.40
N TYR A 4 -10.03 1.39 3.55
CA TYR A 4 -8.83 1.18 2.76
C TYR A 4 -7.89 2.37 2.95
N VAL A 5 -6.59 2.09 2.87
CA VAL A 5 -5.57 3.13 2.76
C VAL A 5 -5.12 3.17 1.33
N TYR A 6 -5.02 4.36 0.76
CA TYR A 6 -4.46 4.51 -0.58
C TYR A 6 -3.23 5.41 -0.55
N ILE A 7 -2.28 5.12 -1.42
CA ILE A 7 -1.09 5.95 -1.67
C ILE A 7 -0.98 6.29 -3.15
N HIS A 8 -0.45 7.47 -3.45
CA HIS A 8 -0.21 7.89 -4.82
C HIS A 8 1.12 7.33 -5.35
N LYS A 9 1.02 6.56 -6.44
CA LYS A 9 2.16 5.99 -7.17
C LYS A 9 3.26 7.01 -7.53
N PRO A 10 2.97 8.24 -8.02
CA PRO A 10 4.04 9.21 -8.32
C PRO A 10 4.80 9.72 -7.09
N GLY A 11 4.27 9.51 -5.88
CA GLY A 11 4.95 9.84 -4.63
C GLY A 11 5.87 8.73 -4.11
N LEU A 12 5.91 7.55 -4.73
CA LEU A 12 6.74 6.44 -4.25
C LEU A 12 8.22 6.68 -4.56
N PRO A 13 9.11 6.53 -3.55
CA PRO A 13 10.53 6.47 -3.78
C PRO A 13 10.89 5.37 -4.79
N GLY A 14 11.80 5.68 -5.72
CA GLY A 14 12.23 4.73 -6.75
C GLY A 14 12.81 3.43 -6.17
N ALA A 15 13.42 3.48 -4.98
CA ALA A 15 13.91 2.30 -4.27
C ALA A 15 12.77 1.34 -3.89
N VAL A 16 11.70 1.86 -3.27
CA VAL A 16 10.50 1.09 -2.89
C VAL A 16 9.84 0.48 -4.11
N SER A 17 9.64 1.29 -5.16
CA SER A 17 8.96 0.87 -6.38
C SER A 17 9.71 -0.23 -7.14
N GLN A 18 11.05 -0.26 -7.07
CA GLN A 18 11.88 -1.30 -7.67
C GLN A 18 11.89 -2.60 -6.88
N THR A 19 11.78 -2.52 -5.55
CA THR A 19 11.70 -3.70 -4.68
C THR A 19 10.31 -4.30 -4.59
N ALA A 20 9.29 -3.60 -5.10
CA ALA A 20 7.91 -4.05 -5.07
C ALA A 20 7.71 -5.28 -5.95
N VAL A 21 7.06 -6.30 -5.40
CA VAL A 21 6.64 -7.50 -6.12
C VAL A 21 5.24 -7.25 -6.67
N ARG A 22 5.13 -7.24 -8.00
CA ARG A 22 3.85 -7.07 -8.71
C ARG A 22 3.38 -8.39 -9.28
N ARG A 23 2.09 -8.68 -9.14
CA ARG A 23 1.44 -9.85 -9.72
C ARG A 23 0.13 -9.44 -10.37
N ALA A 24 0.02 -9.59 -11.69
CA ALA A 24 -1.23 -9.43 -12.40
C ALA A 24 -2.05 -10.74 -12.31
N ASP A 25 -3.27 -10.66 -11.80
CA ASP A 25 -4.23 -11.76 -11.76
C ASP A 25 -5.52 -11.31 -12.50
N GLY A 26 -5.51 -11.50 -13.82
CA GLY A 26 -6.58 -11.03 -14.70
C GLY A 26 -6.68 -9.51 -14.76
N LYS A 27 -7.77 -8.95 -14.20
CA LYS A 27 -8.01 -7.50 -14.15
C LYS A 27 -7.43 -6.82 -12.90
N GLN A 28 -7.01 -7.59 -11.89
CA GLN A 28 -6.47 -7.06 -10.65
C GLN A 28 -4.95 -7.12 -10.67
N HIS A 29 -4.31 -6.00 -10.38
CA HIS A 29 -2.86 -5.92 -10.24
C HIS A 29 -2.52 -5.89 -8.76
N TRP A 30 -2.01 -6.98 -8.24
CA TRP A 30 -1.54 -7.06 -6.86
C TRP A 30 -0.12 -6.50 -6.76
N ILE A 31 0.14 -5.78 -5.69
CA ILE A 31 1.46 -5.27 -5.36
C ILE A 31 1.77 -5.53 -3.89
N SER A 32 2.98 -5.97 -3.60
CA SER A 32 3.47 -6.14 -2.25
C SER A 32 4.84 -5.50 -2.14
N PHE A 33 5.11 -4.86 -1.01
CA PHE A 33 6.37 -4.19 -0.76
C PHE A 33 7.15 -4.94 0.31
N PRO A 34 8.49 -4.97 0.24
CA PRO A 34 9.28 -5.46 1.35
C PRO A 34 8.97 -4.65 2.61
N ASP A 35 8.92 -5.35 3.74
CA ASP A 35 8.60 -4.79 5.06
C ASP A 35 7.19 -4.19 5.20
N CYS A 36 6.36 -4.23 4.15
CA CYS A 36 4.95 -3.88 4.27
C CYS A 36 4.15 -5.12 4.68
N PRO A 37 3.39 -5.07 5.79
CA PRO A 37 2.64 -6.22 6.28
C PRO A 37 1.44 -6.61 5.38
N PHE A 38 1.13 -5.80 4.36
CA PHE A 38 -0.04 -5.98 3.51
C PHE A 38 0.33 -5.98 2.03
N ALA A 39 -0.36 -6.84 1.27
CA ALA A 39 -0.47 -6.69 -0.16
C ALA A 39 -1.56 -5.66 -0.48
N GLY A 40 -1.26 -4.77 -1.42
CA GLY A 40 -2.19 -3.82 -1.99
C GLY A 40 -2.62 -4.21 -3.40
N ILE A 41 -3.58 -3.44 -3.91
CA ILE A 41 -4.03 -3.47 -5.30
C ILE A 41 -3.49 -2.21 -5.96
N GLU A 42 -2.67 -2.38 -6.99
CA GLU A 42 -2.14 -1.31 -7.84
C GLU A 42 -3.17 -0.96 -8.92
N GLU A 43 -3.56 0.31 -8.99
CA GLU A 43 -4.33 0.90 -10.07
C GLU A 43 -3.43 1.86 -10.86
N GLU A 44 -3.99 2.61 -11.82
CA GLU A 44 -3.20 3.46 -12.73
C GLU A 44 -2.32 4.50 -12.00
N TYR A 45 -2.85 5.14 -10.95
CA TYR A 45 -2.13 6.18 -10.18
C TYR A 45 -2.06 5.93 -8.67
N GLU A 46 -2.78 4.93 -8.18
CA GLU A 46 -3.00 4.73 -6.75
C GLU A 46 -2.79 3.28 -6.38
N ILE A 47 -2.38 3.03 -5.14
CA ILE A 47 -2.23 1.69 -4.59
C ILE A 47 -3.09 1.62 -3.34
N TYR A 48 -4.03 0.67 -3.33
CA TYR A 48 -4.99 0.46 -2.24
C TYR A 48 -4.55 -0.70 -1.35
N PHE A 49 -4.45 -0.45 -0.05
CA PHE A 49 -4.20 -1.44 0.97
C PHE A 49 -5.45 -1.67 1.82
N PRO A 50 -5.70 -2.91 2.26
CA PRO A 50 -6.73 -3.17 3.25
C PRO A 50 -6.39 -2.43 4.54
N TYR A 51 -7.35 -1.71 5.13
CA TYR A 51 -7.14 -1.07 6.43
C TYR A 51 -7.54 -2.03 7.55
N PRO A 52 -6.59 -2.62 8.29
CA PRO A 52 -6.91 -3.55 9.35
C PRO A 52 -7.64 -2.84 10.50
N ARG A 53 -8.65 -3.51 11.07
CA ARG A 53 -9.26 -3.08 12.34
C ARG A 53 -8.33 -3.34 13.54
N ASN A 54 -7.38 -4.25 13.38
CA ASN A 54 -6.37 -4.53 14.39
C ASN A 54 -5.40 -3.34 14.50
N LEU A 55 -5.34 -2.75 15.69
CA LEU A 55 -4.54 -1.56 15.96
C LEU A 55 -3.04 -1.80 15.76
N GLU A 56 -2.54 -3.00 16.08
CA GLU A 56 -1.12 -3.33 15.95
C GLU A 56 -0.72 -3.39 14.48
N MET A 57 -1.50 -4.09 13.65
CA MET A 57 -1.22 -4.15 12.22
C MET A 57 -1.42 -2.79 11.54
N ARG A 58 -2.37 -1.98 12.01
CA ARG A 58 -2.54 -0.60 11.55
C ARG A 58 -1.31 0.25 11.89
N ALA A 59 -0.77 0.12 13.10
CA ALA A 59 0.43 0.84 13.49
C ALA A 59 1.64 0.43 12.64
N GLN A 60 1.79 -0.86 12.32
CA GLN A 60 2.85 -1.34 11.42
C GLN A 60 2.71 -0.78 10.00
N LEU A 61 1.50 -0.78 9.43
CA LEU A 61 1.26 -0.18 8.11
C LEU A 61 1.58 1.32 8.11
N VAL A 62 1.13 2.06 9.14
CA VAL A 62 1.41 3.50 9.26
C VAL A 62 2.91 3.76 9.44
N ALA A 63 3.60 2.96 10.26
CA ALA A 63 5.04 3.07 10.45
C ALA A 63 5.81 2.83 9.14
N TRP A 64 5.38 1.88 8.32
CA TRP A 64 5.98 1.64 7.00
C TRP A 64 5.74 2.83 6.06
N LEU A 65 4.53 3.39 6.03
CA LEU A 65 4.18 4.56 5.22
C LEU A 65 5.02 5.79 5.64
N ASP A 66 5.17 6.00 6.95
CA ASP A 66 5.97 7.09 7.52
C ASP A 66 7.47 6.92 7.27
N TYR A 67 7.99 5.69 7.40
CA TYR A 67 9.40 5.37 7.11
C TYR A 67 9.80 5.76 5.68
N TRP A 68 8.90 5.55 4.72
CA TRP A 68 9.11 5.93 3.32
C TRP A 68 8.64 7.35 2.97
N ASN A 69 8.16 8.10 3.97
CA ASN A 69 7.63 9.45 3.84
C ASN A 69 6.53 9.56 2.75
N LEU A 70 5.63 8.57 2.73
CA LEU A 70 4.57 8.44 1.74
C LEU A 70 3.32 9.21 2.17
N SER A 71 2.78 10.02 1.25
CA SER A 71 1.45 10.60 1.44
C SER A 71 0.38 9.52 1.26
N TYR A 72 -0.45 9.33 2.28
CA TYR A 72 -1.54 8.36 2.28
C TYR A 72 -2.88 8.97 2.69
N GLY A 73 -3.96 8.48 2.07
CA GLY A 73 -5.34 8.79 2.45
C GLY A 73 -6.03 7.56 3.03
N VAL A 74 -7.09 7.78 3.81
CA VAL A 74 -7.93 6.70 4.34
C VAL A 74 -9.35 6.90 3.83
N GLU A 75 -9.86 5.92 3.08
CA GLU A 75 -11.25 5.89 2.62
C GLU A 75 -12.05 4.84 3.42
N ARG A 76 -13.31 5.14 3.75
CA ARG A 76 -14.17 4.31 4.63
C ARG A 76 -15.29 3.61 3.88
#